data_AF-A0A2U1LSC0-F1
#
_entry.id   AF-A0A2U1LSC0-F1
#
_cell.length_a   1.000
_cell.length_b   1.000
_cell.length_c   1.000
_cell.angle_alpha   90.00
_cell.angle_beta   90.00
_cell.angle_gamma   90.00
#
_symmetry.space_group_name_H-M   'P 1'
#
loop_
_entity.id
_entity.type
_entity.pdbx_description
1 polymer ?
#
loop_
_entity_poly.entity_id
_entity_poly.type
_entity_poly.pdbx_seq_one_letter_code
_entity_poly.pdbx_strand_id
1 'polypeptide(L)'
;MRDIIRPHIRYKLGNGKKASAWFDNWDEYCPLMNHLTNRVVTQACLNRQEKVADVVSNGNWSWPVAWYILFPILSYINVPLLNNEHDDKLIWRSNDGVVQEFAITNVWQTIRELLAHEMFLHGSPANRLAQTSVSYM
;
A
#
# COMPACT_ATOMS: atom_id res chain seq x y z
N MET A 1 3.34 -0.55 13.82
CA MET A 1 4.55 -0.34 12.98
C MET A 1 4.33 -0.79 11.54
N ARG A 2 3.86 -2.02 11.27
CA ARG A 2 3.54 -2.47 9.90
C ARG A 2 2.58 -1.53 9.17
N ASP A 3 1.50 -1.10 9.82
CA ASP A 3 0.47 -0.27 9.19
C ASP A 3 0.91 1.18 8.97
N ILE A 4 1.96 1.60 9.67
CA ILE A 4 2.61 2.91 9.49
C ILE A 4 3.54 2.87 8.28
N ILE A 5 4.33 1.80 8.14
CA ILE A 5 5.36 1.70 7.10
C ILE A 5 4.76 1.28 5.75
N ARG A 6 3.77 0.37 5.77
CA ARG A 6 3.21 -0.25 4.56
C ARG A 6 2.71 0.77 3.52
N PRO A 7 2.01 1.87 3.86
CA PRO A 7 1.56 2.86 2.88
C PRO A 7 2.70 3.52 2.09
N HIS A 8 3.90 3.62 2.70
CA HIS A 8 5.09 4.20 2.06
C HIS A 8 5.78 3.23 1.11
N ILE A 9 5.62 1.92 1.32
CA ILE A 9 6.20 0.90 0.46
C ILE A 9 5.31 0.75 -0.77
N ARG A 10 5.87 1.03 -1.95
CA ARG A 10 5.19 0.92 -3.23
C ARG A 10 6.02 0.15 -4.26
N TYR A 11 5.35 -0.35 -5.29
CA TYR A 11 6.00 -0.92 -6.47
C TYR A 11 5.85 0.03 -7.64
N LYS A 12 6.98 0.33 -8.30
CA LYS A 12 6.98 0.85 -9.65
C LYS A 12 6.98 -0.35 -10.60
N LEU A 13 5.89 -0.50 -11.34
CA LEU A 13 5.70 -1.63 -12.25
C LEU A 13 6.67 -1.53 -13.44
N GLY A 14 7.31 -2.66 -13.73
CA GLY A 14 8.01 -2.95 -14.98
C GLY A 14 7.27 -4.10 -15.66
N ASN A 15 7.74 -5.33 -15.45
CA ASN A 15 7.16 -6.55 -16.01
C ASN A 15 5.94 -7.06 -15.23
N GLY A 16 5.64 -6.52 -14.05
CA GLY A 16 4.49 -6.86 -13.22
C GLY A 16 4.57 -8.21 -12.52
N LYS A 17 5.73 -8.89 -12.54
CA LYS A 17 5.90 -10.27 -12.03
C LYS A 17 6.28 -10.34 -10.55
N LYS A 18 6.68 -9.24 -9.92
CA LYS A 18 7.02 -9.20 -8.49
C LYS A 18 5.86 -8.67 -7.65
N ALA A 19 5.24 -7.58 -8.10
CA ALA A 19 4.14 -6.94 -7.40
C ALA A 19 2.90 -7.84 -7.35
N SER A 20 2.35 -8.06 -6.16
CA SER A 20 1.05 -8.70 -5.98
C SER A 20 -0.07 -7.82 -6.54
N ALA A 21 -0.96 -8.41 -7.34
CA ALA A 21 -2.16 -7.71 -7.81
C ALA A 21 -3.02 -7.20 -6.63
N TRP A 22 -3.04 -7.95 -5.54
CA TRP A 22 -4.04 -7.78 -4.48
C TRP A 22 -3.55 -6.99 -3.27
N PHE A 23 -2.29 -7.19 -2.89
CA PHE A 23 -1.78 -6.75 -1.58
C PHE A 23 -0.75 -5.63 -1.66
N ASP A 24 -0.12 -5.42 -2.81
CA ASP A 24 0.94 -4.44 -2.96
C ASP A 24 0.41 -3.10 -3.49
N ASN A 25 1.12 -2.02 -3.15
CA ASN A 25 0.77 -0.66 -3.56
C ASN A 25 1.49 -0.31 -4.86
N TRP A 26 0.88 -0.60 -6.00
CA TRP A 26 1.41 -0.25 -7.33
C TRP A 26 0.58 0.81 -8.07
N ASP A 27 -0.62 1.10 -7.57
CA ASP A 27 -1.49 2.20 -8.01
C ASP A 27 -1.93 3.06 -6.82
N GLU A 28 -2.56 4.21 -7.07
CA GLU A 28 -3.07 5.09 -6.02
C GLU A 28 -4.24 4.49 -5.24
N TYR A 29 -5.04 3.64 -5.89
CA TYR A 29 -6.17 2.94 -5.26
C TYR A 29 -5.79 1.55 -4.73
N CYS A 30 -4.50 1.24 -4.70
CA CYS A 30 -3.99 0.00 -4.10
C CYS A 30 -3.75 0.14 -2.59
N PRO A 31 -3.79 -0.97 -1.85
CA PRO A 31 -3.95 -2.35 -2.32
C PRO A 31 -5.41 -2.69 -2.62
N LEU A 32 -5.67 -3.48 -3.66
CA LEU A 32 -7.03 -3.85 -4.07
C LEU A 32 -7.83 -4.56 -2.96
N MET A 33 -7.13 -5.29 -2.08
CA MET A 33 -7.74 -5.97 -0.93
C MET A 33 -8.30 -5.04 0.15
N ASN A 34 -8.14 -3.73 0.03
CA ASN A 34 -8.90 -2.76 0.82
C ASN A 34 -10.36 -2.64 0.36
N HIS A 35 -10.65 -3.02 -0.89
CA HIS A 35 -11.95 -2.88 -1.52
C HIS A 35 -12.58 -4.24 -1.86
N LEU A 36 -11.74 -5.25 -2.08
CA LEU A 36 -12.15 -6.60 -2.42
C LEU A 36 -12.02 -7.53 -1.20
N THR A 37 -12.78 -8.61 -1.22
CA THR A 37 -12.60 -9.71 -0.26
C THR A 37 -12.00 -10.92 -0.95
N ASN A 38 -11.30 -11.77 -0.19
CA ASN A 38 -10.76 -13.02 -0.71
C ASN A 38 -11.83 -13.87 -1.40
N ARG A 39 -13.06 -13.89 -0.86
CA ARG A 39 -14.18 -14.63 -1.43
C ARG A 39 -14.51 -14.17 -2.85
N VAL A 40 -14.55 -12.86 -3.08
CA VAL A 40 -14.82 -12.26 -4.39
C VAL A 40 -13.75 -12.67 -5.40
N VAL A 41 -12.47 -12.60 -5.01
CA VAL A 41 -11.33 -13.00 -5.85
C VAL A 41 -11.42 -14.48 -6.23
N THR A 42 -11.62 -15.37 -5.25
CA THR A 42 -11.71 -16.82 -5.52
C THR A 42 -12.95 -17.21 -6.33
N GLN A 43 -14.07 -16.48 -6.18
CA GLN A 43 -15.28 -16.69 -6.98
C GLN A 43 -15.07 -16.35 -8.47
N ALA A 44 -14.11 -15.49 -8.79
CA ALA A 44 -13.70 -15.18 -10.16
C ALA A 44 -12.65 -16.17 -10.71
N CYS A 45 -12.38 -17.27 -10.01
CA CYS A 45 -11.29 -18.21 -10.32
C CYS A 45 -9.89 -17.57 -10.32
N LEU A 46 -9.75 -16.41 -9.67
CA LEU A 46 -8.48 -15.73 -9.48
C LEU A 46 -7.86 -16.16 -8.16
N ASN A 47 -6.53 -16.15 -8.11
CA ASN A 47 -5.78 -16.59 -6.95
C ASN A 47 -5.11 -15.42 -6.20
N ARG A 48 -5.06 -15.50 -4.86
CA ARG A 48 -4.43 -14.51 -3.97
C ARG A 48 -2.92 -14.32 -4.19
N GLN A 49 -2.25 -15.26 -4.86
CA GLN A 49 -0.83 -15.15 -5.16
C GLN A 49 -0.54 -14.51 -6.52
N GLU A 50 -1.57 -14.19 -7.29
CA GLU A 50 -1.41 -13.56 -8.60
C GLU A 50 -0.66 -12.23 -8.51
N LYS A 51 0.20 -12.07 -9.50
CA LYS A 51 0.96 -10.87 -9.77
C LYS A 51 0.19 -9.96 -10.70
N VAL A 52 0.59 -8.71 -10.77
CA VAL A 52 -0.05 -7.75 -11.69
C VAL A 52 -0.02 -8.26 -13.13
N ALA A 53 1.07 -8.92 -13.53
CA ALA A 53 1.17 -9.56 -14.84
C ALA A 53 0.20 -10.72 -15.08
N ASP A 54 -0.24 -11.42 -14.04
CA ASP A 54 -1.13 -12.57 -14.16
C ASP A 54 -2.59 -12.14 -14.35
N VAL A 55 -2.96 -10.98 -13.79
CA VAL A 55 -4.31 -10.41 -13.86
C VAL A 55 -4.51 -9.44 -15.03
N VAL A 56 -3.50 -9.25 -15.88
CA VAL A 56 -3.56 -8.43 -17.08
C VAL A 56 -3.32 -9.31 -18.31
N SER A 57 -4.29 -9.36 -19.22
CA SER A 57 -4.20 -10.13 -20.45
C SER A 57 -4.68 -9.31 -21.64
N ASN A 58 -3.89 -9.30 -22.72
CA ASN A 58 -4.20 -8.57 -23.97
C ASN A 58 -4.59 -7.09 -23.74
N GLY A 59 -3.90 -6.42 -22.80
CA GLY A 59 -4.16 -5.01 -22.48
C GLY A 59 -5.45 -4.76 -21.68
N ASN A 60 -6.06 -5.79 -21.13
CA ASN A 60 -7.26 -5.69 -20.28
C ASN A 60 -7.08 -6.42 -18.96
N TRP A 61 -7.88 -6.04 -17.96
CA TRP A 61 -7.99 -6.80 -16.71
C TRP A 61 -8.68 -8.15 -16.94
N SER A 62 -8.16 -9.19 -16.29
CA SER A 62 -8.72 -10.54 -16.32
C SER A 62 -9.89 -10.74 -15.36
N TRP A 63 -10.18 -9.77 -14.48
CA TRP A 63 -11.31 -9.86 -13.55
C TRP A 63 -12.66 -9.62 -14.24
N PRO A 64 -13.77 -10.12 -13.68
CA PRO A 64 -15.09 -9.97 -14.28
C PRO A 64 -15.52 -8.51 -14.44
N VAL A 65 -16.12 -8.16 -15.58
CA VAL A 65 -16.66 -6.80 -15.84
C VAL A 65 -17.70 -6.38 -14.79
N ALA A 66 -18.46 -7.33 -14.24
CA ALA A 66 -19.42 -7.06 -13.15
C ALA A 66 -18.76 -6.44 -11.90
N TRP A 67 -17.45 -6.62 -11.70
CA TRP A 67 -16.74 -5.99 -10.59
C TRP A 67 -16.74 -4.47 -10.67
N TYR A 68 -16.81 -3.85 -11.85
CA TYR A 68 -16.92 -2.39 -11.94
C TYR A 68 -18.25 -1.86 -11.37
N ILE A 69 -19.29 -2.69 -11.37
CA ILE A 69 -20.60 -2.33 -10.79
C ILE A 69 -20.57 -2.53 -9.26
N LEU A 70 -19.99 -3.65 -8.81
CA LEU A 70 -19.93 -4.00 -7.39
C LEU A 70 -18.87 -3.20 -6.62
N PHE A 71 -17.78 -2.84 -7.29
CA PHE A 71 -16.62 -2.13 -6.75
C PHE A 71 -16.22 -1.00 -7.71
N PRO A 72 -16.97 0.12 -7.74
CA PRO A 72 -16.74 1.21 -8.69
C PRO A 72 -15.32 1.77 -8.67
N ILE A 73 -14.62 1.66 -7.53
CA ILE A 73 -13.22 2.06 -7.35
C ILE A 73 -12.29 1.46 -8.41
N LEU A 74 -12.58 0.25 -8.90
CA LEU A 74 -11.76 -0.42 -9.92
C LEU A 74 -11.77 0.30 -11.26
N SER A 75 -12.80 1.13 -11.53
CA SER A 75 -12.89 1.91 -12.77
C SER A 75 -11.85 3.03 -12.84
N TYR A 76 -11.29 3.43 -11.69
CA TYR A 76 -10.22 4.43 -11.63
C TYR A 76 -8.81 3.82 -11.79
N ILE A 77 -8.71 2.50 -11.85
CA ILE A 77 -7.44 1.78 -11.92
C ILE A 77 -7.18 1.42 -13.39
N ASN A 78 -6.28 2.17 -14.00
CA ASN A 78 -5.89 1.93 -15.39
C ASN A 78 -5.11 0.63 -15.51
N VAL A 79 -5.30 -0.08 -16.63
CA VAL A 79 -4.47 -1.25 -16.95
C VAL A 79 -3.01 -0.77 -17.12
N PRO A 80 -2.06 -1.30 -16.33
CA PRO A 80 -0.68 -0.85 -16.41
C PRO A 80 -0.04 -1.31 -17.73
N LEU A 81 0.78 -0.44 -18.32
CA LEU A 81 1.61 -0.79 -19.47
C LEU A 81 2.84 -1.57 -18.98
N LEU A 82 2.76 -2.90 -19.03
CA LEU A 82 3.85 -3.77 -18.58
C LEU A 82 4.95 -3.87 -19.64
N ASN A 83 6.20 -3.74 -19.19
CA ASN A 83 7.39 -3.90 -20.03
C ASN A 83 8.21 -5.12 -19.55
N ASN A 84 8.25 -6.17 -20.37
CA ASN A 84 8.98 -7.41 -20.07
C ASN A 84 10.50 -7.23 -19.95
N GLU A 85 11.06 -6.15 -20.48
CA GLU A 85 12.51 -5.86 -20.42
C GLU A 85 12.94 -5.25 -19.08
N HIS A 86 11.98 -4.77 -18.29
CA HIS A 86 12.27 -4.07 -17.04
C HIS A 86 11.64 -4.81 -15.86
N ASP A 87 12.42 -5.06 -14.83
CA ASP A 87 11.90 -5.61 -13.58
C ASP A 87 11.11 -4.58 -12.78
N ASP A 88 10.11 -5.04 -12.03
CA ASP A 88 9.46 -4.25 -11.00
C ASP A 88 10.47 -3.76 -9.96
N LYS A 89 10.31 -2.51 -9.52
CA LYS A 89 11.18 -1.87 -8.51
C LYS A 89 10.40 -1.51 -7.25
N LEU A 90 10.96 -1.84 -6.10
CA LEU A 90 10.45 -1.37 -4.82
C LEU A 90 10.87 0.08 -4.59
N ILE A 91 9.90 0.95 -4.32
CA ILE A 91 10.09 2.37 -4.10
C ILE A 91 9.50 2.78 -2.76
N TRP A 92 9.99 3.91 -2.24
CA TRP A 92 9.49 4.55 -1.05
C TRP A 92 8.79 5.87 -1.42
N ARG A 93 7.59 6.10 -0.88
CA ARG A 93 6.90 7.39 -0.98
C ARG A 93 6.90 8.07 0.38
N SER A 94 7.55 9.24 0.49
CA SER A 94 7.55 10.03 1.73
C SER A 94 6.16 10.61 2.03
N ASN A 95 6.00 11.17 3.24
CA ASN A 95 4.77 11.89 3.64
C ASN A 95 4.46 13.07 2.69
N ASP A 96 5.50 13.73 2.17
CA ASP A 96 5.38 14.85 1.23
C ASP A 96 5.09 14.39 -0.20
N GLY A 97 4.90 13.09 -0.42
CA GLY A 97 4.59 12.50 -1.71
C GLY A 97 5.80 12.29 -2.62
N VAL A 98 7.02 12.60 -2.18
CA VAL A 98 8.25 12.39 -2.94
C VAL A 98 8.53 10.89 -3.07
N VAL A 99 8.79 10.44 -4.29
CA VAL A 99 9.10 9.04 -4.60
C VAL A 99 10.61 8.88 -4.77
N GLN A 100 11.18 7.93 -4.04
CA GLN A 100 12.60 7.61 -4.06
C GLN A 100 12.83 6.10 -4.03
N GLU A 101 14.06 5.67 -4.32
CA GLU A 101 14.43 4.27 -4.16
C GLU A 101 14.29 3.83 -2.70
N PHE A 102 13.84 2.60 -2.51
CA PHE A 102 13.68 2.06 -1.17
C PHE A 102 15.05 1.92 -0.47
N ALA A 103 15.19 2.55 0.70
CA ALA A 103 16.37 2.44 1.54
C ALA A 103 15.95 2.44 3.03
N ILE A 104 16.71 1.73 3.86
CA ILE A 104 16.47 1.64 5.32
C ILE A 104 16.50 3.03 5.97
N THR A 105 17.31 3.94 5.43
CA THR A 105 17.39 5.34 5.84
C THR A 105 16.02 6.04 5.79
N ASN A 106 15.21 5.75 4.76
CA ASN A 106 13.91 6.38 4.56
C ASN A 106 12.91 5.90 5.62
N VAL A 107 12.97 4.60 5.95
CA VAL A 107 12.17 3.98 7.00
C VAL A 107 12.50 4.62 8.34
N TRP A 108 13.79 4.70 8.67
CA TRP A 108 14.26 5.29 9.92
C TRP A 108 13.85 6.77 10.05
N GLN A 109 14.00 7.53 8.98
CA GLN A 109 13.60 8.93 8.95
C GLN A 109 12.10 9.10 9.18
N THR A 110 11.26 8.30 8.53
CA THR A 110 9.80 8.35 8.70
C THR A 110 9.38 8.01 10.12
N ILE A 111 9.97 6.99 10.73
CA ILE A 111 9.69 6.64 12.13
C ILE A 111 10.08 7.81 13.06
N ARG A 112 11.23 8.45 12.83
CA ARG A 112 11.67 9.59 13.63
C ARG A 112 10.74 10.79 13.50
N GLU A 113 10.31 11.10 12.29
CA GLU A 113 9.37 12.21 12.02
C GLU A 113 8.02 11.96 12.70
N LEU A 114 7.50 10.74 12.66
CA LEU A 114 6.25 10.38 13.33
C LEU A 114 6.36 10.48 14.86
N LEU A 115 7.44 9.97 15.45
CA LEU A 115 7.67 10.09 16.88
C LEU A 115 7.83 11.55 17.31
N ALA A 116 8.53 12.37 16.51
CA ALA A 116 8.67 13.80 16.77
C ALA A 116 7.31 14.52 16.73
N HIS A 117 6.44 14.15 15.78
CA HIS A 117 5.08 14.67 15.68
C HIS A 117 4.20 14.25 16.87
N GLU A 118 4.24 12.97 17.27
CA GLU A 118 3.53 12.51 18.47
C GLU A 118 4.03 13.20 19.74
N MET A 119 5.33 13.42 19.86
CA MET A 119 5.93 14.14 20.99
C MET A 119 5.52 15.63 21.01
N PHE A 120 5.37 16.26 19.84
CA PHE A 120 4.89 17.63 19.73
C PHE A 120 3.41 17.77 20.12
N LEU A 121 2.56 16.83 19.71
CA LEU A 121 1.11 16.88 20.01
C LEU A 121 0.75 16.44 21.44
N HIS A 122 1.45 15.46 22.00
CA HIS A 122 1.05 14.81 23.26
C HIS A 122 2.03 15.03 24.42
N GLY A 123 3.15 15.72 24.17
CA GLY A 123 4.22 15.86 25.14
C GLY A 123 4.95 14.54 25.44
N SER A 124 6.09 14.65 26.13
CA SER A 124 6.92 13.49 26.51
C SER A 124 6.10 12.39 27.19
N PRO A 125 6.29 11.09 26.86
CA PRO A 125 5.69 9.98 27.60
C PRO A 125 5.98 10.03 29.11
N ALA A 126 7.10 10.64 29.51
CA ALA A 126 7.46 10.86 30.91
C ALA A 126 6.48 11.79 31.66
N ASN A 127 5.81 12.71 30.96
CA ASN A 127 4.81 13.62 31.56
C ASN A 127 3.43 12.99 31.72
N ARG A 128 3.12 11.90 31.00
CA ARG A 128 1.83 11.20 31.12
C ARG A 128 1.73 10.41 32.43
N LEU A 129 2.84 9.94 33.00
CA LEU A 129 2.84 9.23 34.29
C LEU A 129 2.77 10.18 35.50
N ALA A 130 3.03 11.47 35.32
CA ALA A 130 2.94 12.46 36.40
C ALA A 130 1.50 13.01 36.57
N GLN A 131 0.69 13.03 35.51
CA GLN A 131 -0.67 13.60 35.56
C GLN A 131 -1.75 12.60 36.01
N THR A 132 -1.51 11.29 35.91
CA THR A 132 -2.46 10.27 36.40
C THR A 132 -2.42 10.09 37.92
N SER A 133 -1.39 10.60 38.60
CA SER A 133 -1.23 10.48 40.06
C SER A 133 -1.87 11.62 40.87
N VAL A 134 -2.49 12.62 40.22
CA VAL A 134 -3.14 13.76 40.92
C VAL A 134 -4.67 13.68 40.89
N SER A 135 -5.27 12.69 40.23
CA SER A 135 -6.73 12.53 40.18
C SER A 135 -7.32 11.56 41.22
N TYR A 136 -6.51 11.11 42.19
CA TYR A 136 -6.95 10.29 43.33
C TYR A 136 -6.46 10.88 44.65
N MET A 137 -6.93 12.08 44.99
CA MET A 137 -7.13 12.53 46.38
C MET A 137 -8.44 13.32 46.44
#